data_AF-A0A7J7IEZ0-F1
#
_entry.id   AF-A0A7J7IEZ0-F1
#
_cell.length_a   1.000
_cell.length_b   1.000
_cell.length_c   1.000
_cell.angle_alpha   90.00
_cell.angle_beta   90.00
_cell.angle_gamma   90.00
#
_symmetry.space_group_name_H-M   'P 1'
#
loop_
_entity.id
_entity.type
_entity.pdbx_description
1 polymer ?
#
loop_
_entity_poly.entity_id
_entity_poly.type
_entity_poly.pdbx_seq_one_letter_code
_entity_poly.pdbx_strand_id
1 'polypeptide(L)'
;MFAGRFVCTLGFEFRPCVRKYFSSASAAVRAKHSAVANPCGRFTRSGFTSERQSRVCVPSKCATFSSTMSSTGNNEGGNAHKFSILTVCLGNLCRSPAAEAILKKKIHESGLEQLVSVDSCGTGGGNPNWYVENGWSYHEGDRADSRMIRIAAERNLKIDSISRPMKPADLENFDLIVVMDAENESEVQKAASYWGKKYAELAKHKVQRITKYCKRSGGVTEVPDPWYNGGDSMRRVLDILENACDGLFEAVRNQISQAERK
;
A
#
# COMPACT_ATOMS: atom_id res chain seq x y z
N MET A 1 -10.54 40.72 -71.26
CA MET A 1 -9.34 41.51 -70.89
C MET A 1 -9.67 42.31 -69.64
N PHE A 2 -8.68 42.56 -68.76
CA PHE A 2 -8.73 42.88 -67.30
C PHE A 2 -8.77 41.63 -66.42
N ALA A 3 -7.66 41.19 -65.78
CA ALA A 3 -6.96 41.71 -64.58
C ALA A 3 -7.77 41.47 -63.29
N GLY A 4 -7.27 40.90 -62.18
CA GLY A 4 -5.89 40.70 -61.74
C GLY A 4 -5.73 39.72 -60.56
N ARG A 5 -4.49 39.71 -60.06
CA ARG A 5 -3.82 38.79 -59.11
C ARG A 5 -4.39 38.77 -57.69
N PHE A 6 -4.25 37.63 -57.00
CA PHE A 6 -3.69 37.56 -55.64
C PHE A 6 -3.00 36.19 -55.44
N VAL A 7 -1.72 36.22 -55.08
CA VAL A 7 -0.89 35.06 -54.73
C VAL A 7 -0.65 35.15 -53.23
N CYS A 8 -1.00 34.11 -52.48
CA CYS A 8 -0.75 34.02 -51.04
C CYS A 8 0.41 33.03 -50.80
N THR A 9 1.54 33.55 -50.36
CA THR A 9 2.70 32.81 -49.86
C THR A 9 2.57 32.60 -48.36
N LEU A 10 2.56 31.36 -47.89
CA LEU A 10 2.86 30.99 -46.50
C LEU A 10 3.84 29.83 -46.51
N GLY A 11 5.11 30.16 -46.29
CA GLY A 11 6.12 29.25 -45.78
C GLY A 11 6.33 29.54 -44.30
N PHE A 12 6.27 28.51 -43.46
CA PHE A 12 6.72 28.58 -42.07
C PHE A 12 7.56 27.35 -41.78
N GLU A 13 8.86 27.59 -41.58
CA GLU A 13 9.86 26.61 -41.18
C GLU A 13 9.93 26.44 -39.66
N PHE A 14 10.43 25.27 -39.30
CA PHE A 14 10.74 24.74 -37.98
C PHE A 14 11.85 25.48 -37.21
N ARG A 15 11.70 25.67 -35.88
CA ARG A 15 12.47 25.04 -34.77
C ARG A 15 12.49 25.87 -33.46
N PRO A 16 12.68 25.21 -32.30
CA PRO A 16 12.44 25.77 -30.97
C PRO A 16 13.71 26.32 -30.29
N CYS A 17 13.57 27.28 -29.36
CA CYS A 17 14.64 27.68 -28.47
C CYS A 17 14.14 27.81 -27.02
N VAL A 18 14.73 26.97 -26.17
CA VAL A 18 14.55 26.87 -24.73
C VAL A 18 15.26 28.06 -24.06
N ARG A 19 14.57 28.82 -23.19
CA ARG A 19 15.25 29.83 -22.34
C ARG A 19 14.86 29.70 -20.88
N LYS A 20 15.93 29.47 -20.11
CA LYS A 20 16.07 29.37 -18.66
C LYS A 20 15.46 30.56 -17.92
N TYR A 21 14.76 30.28 -16.81
CA TYR A 21 14.57 31.24 -15.72
C TYR A 21 15.55 30.90 -14.59
N PHE A 22 16.44 31.84 -14.31
CA PHE A 22 17.30 31.92 -13.13
C PHE A 22 17.48 33.41 -12.80
N SER A 23 17.66 33.72 -11.50
CA SER A 23 17.85 35.04 -10.85
C SER A 23 16.61 35.43 -10.03
N SER A 24 16.68 35.82 -8.75
CA SER A 24 17.80 36.12 -7.85
C SER A 24 17.28 36.13 -6.40
N ALA A 25 18.10 35.69 -5.45
CA ALA A 25 18.06 36.18 -4.07
C ALA A 25 19.41 35.88 -3.41
N SER A 26 20.22 36.92 -3.25
CA SER A 26 21.40 36.93 -2.37
C SER A 26 21.24 38.10 -1.42
N ALA A 27 21.17 37.80 -0.13
CA ALA A 27 21.50 38.75 0.93
C ALA A 27 22.01 37.96 2.13
N ALA A 28 23.25 38.28 2.50
CA ALA A 28 24.03 37.66 3.55
C ALA A 28 23.57 38.09 4.95
N VAL A 29 23.62 37.17 5.93
CA VAL A 29 23.78 37.52 7.35
C VAL A 29 24.78 36.57 8.03
N ARG A 30 25.87 37.21 8.46
CA ARG A 30 26.95 36.82 9.37
C ARG A 30 26.78 35.58 10.25
N ALA A 31 27.78 34.70 10.15
CA ALA A 31 28.20 33.80 11.22
C ALA A 31 28.89 34.57 12.37
N LYS A 32 28.57 34.22 13.62
CA LYS A 32 29.39 34.49 14.79
C LYS A 32 29.67 33.17 15.52
N HIS A 33 30.95 32.96 15.76
CA HIS A 33 31.54 31.92 16.59
C HIS A 33 30.98 31.91 18.02
N SER A 34 30.77 30.72 18.57
CA SER A 34 31.27 30.41 19.91
C SER A 34 31.46 28.90 20.07
N ALA A 35 32.72 28.54 20.25
CA ALA A 35 33.17 27.27 20.77
C ALA A 35 32.85 27.21 22.27
N VAL A 36 32.32 26.07 22.73
CA VAL A 36 32.48 25.66 24.12
C VAL A 36 32.93 24.21 24.10
N ALA A 37 34.15 24.02 24.58
CA ALA A 37 34.81 22.75 24.78
C ALA A 37 34.24 22.06 26.04
N ASN A 38 33.97 20.76 25.93
CA ASN A 38 33.81 19.86 27.08
C ASN A 38 35.06 18.97 27.17
N PRO A 39 35.83 18.97 28.26
CA PRO A 39 36.88 17.99 28.47
C PRO A 39 36.29 16.75 29.13
N CYS A 40 36.16 15.66 28.36
CA CYS A 40 35.91 14.33 28.91
C CYS A 40 37.24 13.77 29.44
N GLY A 41 37.40 13.85 30.76
CA GLY A 41 38.54 13.31 31.50
C GLY A 41 38.50 11.78 31.54
N ARG A 42 39.62 11.21 31.11
CA ARG A 42 40.03 9.81 31.19
C ARG A 42 40.19 9.38 32.66
N PHE A 43 39.65 8.23 33.05
CA PHE A 43 40.15 7.47 34.20
C PHE A 43 40.27 5.99 33.85
N THR A 44 41.49 5.48 33.99
CA THR A 44 41.91 4.09 33.80
C THR A 44 42.06 3.40 35.16
N ARG A 45 41.69 2.12 35.27
CA ARG A 45 42.33 1.02 36.04
C ARG A 45 41.35 -0.17 36.08
N SER A 46 41.59 -1.27 35.36
CA SER A 46 42.44 -2.44 35.69
C SER A 46 41.96 -3.29 36.88
N GLY A 47 41.36 -4.45 36.56
CA GLY A 47 41.70 -5.80 37.05
C GLY A 47 41.43 -6.20 38.51
N PHE A 48 40.68 -7.31 38.69
CA PHE A 48 40.84 -8.37 39.72
C PHE A 48 39.77 -9.47 39.45
N THR A 49 40.06 -10.56 38.73
CA THR A 49 40.36 -11.95 39.16
C THR A 49 39.32 -12.68 40.02
N SER A 50 38.85 -13.83 39.47
CA SER A 50 38.51 -15.15 40.08
C SER A 50 37.50 -15.19 41.25
N GLU A 51 36.56 -16.14 41.41
CA GLU A 51 36.56 -17.61 41.37
C GLU A 51 35.08 -18.09 41.28
N ARG A 52 34.75 -19.11 40.49
CA ARG A 52 34.46 -20.51 40.92
C ARG A 52 33.37 -20.64 42.01
N GLN A 53 32.22 -21.21 41.67
CA GLN A 53 31.82 -22.55 42.17
C GLN A 53 30.43 -23.00 41.66
N SER A 54 30.46 -24.24 41.18
CA SER A 54 29.41 -25.19 40.86
C SER A 54 28.55 -25.63 42.05
N ARG A 55 27.30 -26.06 41.80
CA ARG A 55 26.53 -27.16 42.43
C ARG A 55 25.10 -27.15 41.85
N VAL A 56 24.31 -28.21 41.66
CA VAL A 56 24.41 -29.68 41.74
C VAL A 56 23.07 -30.22 41.17
N CYS A 57 23.08 -31.48 40.76
CA CYS A 57 22.04 -32.32 40.16
C CYS A 57 20.65 -32.44 40.86
N VAL A 58 19.67 -32.76 39.98
CA VAL A 58 18.38 -33.52 40.04
C VAL A 58 18.19 -34.54 41.20
N PRO A 59 16.97 -35.04 41.57
CA PRO A 59 16.08 -35.82 40.67
C PRO A 59 14.54 -35.89 40.93
N SER A 60 13.87 -36.53 39.97
CA SER A 60 12.76 -37.51 40.10
C SER A 60 11.31 -37.06 40.33
N LYS A 61 10.43 -37.47 39.41
CA LYS A 61 9.39 -38.50 39.66
C LYS A 61 8.76 -39.01 38.37
N CYS A 62 8.71 -40.34 38.25
CA CYS A 62 7.90 -41.11 37.31
C CYS A 62 6.41 -40.79 37.50
N ALA A 63 5.69 -40.64 36.39
CA ALA A 63 4.24 -40.84 36.34
C ALA A 63 3.93 -41.78 35.16
N THR A 64 3.63 -43.02 35.54
CA THR A 64 2.70 -43.97 34.93
C THR A 64 2.15 -43.65 33.53
N PHE A 65 2.50 -44.56 32.62
CA PHE A 65 1.84 -44.83 31.35
C PHE A 65 0.37 -45.18 31.59
N SER A 66 -0.56 -44.33 31.13
CA SER A 66 -1.98 -44.67 31.01
C SER A 66 -2.42 -44.33 29.59
N SER A 67 -2.48 -45.39 28.80
CA SER A 67 -3.16 -45.47 27.52
C SER A 67 -4.58 -44.92 27.63
N THR A 68 -4.82 -43.79 26.98
CA THR A 68 -6.18 -43.35 26.64
C THR A 68 -6.15 -42.90 25.20
N MET A 69 -6.95 -43.57 24.37
CA MET A 69 -7.11 -43.29 22.95
C MET A 69 -7.56 -41.84 22.78
N SER A 70 -6.66 -40.98 22.33
CA SER A 70 -7.07 -39.69 21.77
C SER A 70 -7.26 -39.95 20.29
N SER A 71 -8.52 -40.13 19.92
CA SER A 71 -8.99 -40.04 18.54
C SER A 71 -8.29 -38.89 17.85
N THR A 72 -7.44 -39.20 16.87
CA THR A 72 -7.03 -38.27 15.83
C THR A 72 -8.29 -37.90 15.07
N GLY A 73 -9.03 -36.93 15.61
CA GLY A 73 -9.97 -36.15 14.84
C GLY A 73 -9.15 -35.38 13.84
N ASN A 74 -9.05 -35.91 12.62
CA ASN A 74 -8.75 -35.12 11.45
C ASN A 74 -9.86 -34.08 11.36
N ASN A 75 -9.62 -32.92 11.98
CA ASN A 75 -10.36 -31.71 11.69
C ASN A 75 -9.86 -31.26 10.31
N GLU A 76 -10.36 -31.93 9.28
CA GLU A 76 -10.48 -31.34 7.95
C GLU A 76 -11.50 -30.21 8.11
N GLY A 77 -11.04 -29.10 8.69
CA GLY A 77 -11.79 -27.86 8.75
C GLY A 77 -12.05 -27.48 7.31
N GLY A 78 -13.27 -27.73 6.84
CA GLY A 78 -13.77 -27.20 5.59
C GLY A 78 -13.44 -25.71 5.60
N ASN A 79 -12.51 -25.30 4.75
CA ASN A 79 -11.99 -23.96 4.73
C ASN A 79 -13.13 -23.04 4.29
N ALA A 80 -13.86 -22.49 5.26
CA ALA A 80 -14.89 -21.50 4.99
C ALA A 80 -14.21 -20.37 4.23
N HIS A 81 -14.60 -20.19 2.97
CA HIS A 81 -13.94 -19.25 2.07
C HIS A 81 -14.06 -17.83 2.63
N LYS A 82 -12.93 -17.30 3.09
CA LYS A 82 -12.83 -15.95 3.65
C LYS A 82 -12.96 -14.93 2.52
N PHE A 83 -13.91 -14.00 2.64
CA PHE A 83 -14.11 -12.95 1.65
C PHE A 83 -12.84 -12.08 1.55
N SER A 84 -12.24 -11.99 0.37
CA SER A 84 -10.91 -11.43 0.21
C SER A 84 -10.92 -10.14 -0.63
N ILE A 85 -10.37 -9.07 -0.05
CA ILE A 85 -10.29 -7.73 -0.66
C ILE A 85 -8.84 -7.40 -1.00
N LEU A 86 -8.59 -6.95 -2.23
CA LEU A 86 -7.28 -6.46 -2.64
C LEU A 86 -7.35 -4.96 -2.92
N THR A 87 -6.50 -4.17 -2.27
CA THR A 87 -6.37 -2.73 -2.53
C THR A 87 -5.20 -2.46 -3.47
N VAL A 88 -5.40 -1.63 -4.49
CA VAL A 88 -4.42 -1.44 -5.58
C VAL A 88 -4.16 0.03 -5.86
N CYS A 89 -2.90 0.44 -5.83
CA CYS A 89 -2.46 1.77 -6.28
C CYS A 89 -1.28 1.66 -7.26
N LEU A 90 -0.62 2.78 -7.60
CA LEU A 90 0.51 2.73 -8.54
C LEU A 90 1.72 1.95 -8.01
N GLY A 91 2.32 2.41 -6.90
CA GLY A 91 3.58 1.85 -6.38
C GLY A 91 3.47 0.97 -5.14
N ASN A 92 2.25 0.80 -4.59
CA ASN A 92 2.00 0.08 -3.32
C ASN A 92 2.82 0.58 -2.12
N LEU A 93 3.04 1.90 -2.04
CA LEU A 93 3.77 2.53 -0.93
C LEU A 93 2.92 3.44 -0.05
N CYS A 94 1.91 4.12 -0.62
CA CYS A 94 1.14 5.14 0.09
C CYS A 94 -0.34 4.78 0.21
N ARG A 95 -1.06 4.77 -0.92
CA ARG A 95 -2.53 4.73 -0.93
C ARG A 95 -3.11 3.35 -0.62
N SER A 96 -2.66 2.30 -1.33
CA SER A 96 -3.15 0.93 -1.07
C SER A 96 -2.74 0.39 0.31
N PRO A 97 -1.48 0.58 0.81
CA PRO A 97 -1.15 0.18 2.18
C PRO A 97 -1.99 0.89 3.25
N ALA A 98 -2.32 2.18 3.04
CA ALA A 98 -3.19 2.91 3.95
C ALA A 98 -4.62 2.38 3.95
N ALA A 99 -5.20 2.09 2.77
CA ALA A 99 -6.52 1.49 2.65
C ALA A 99 -6.58 0.10 3.33
N GLU A 100 -5.55 -0.73 3.12
CA GLU A 100 -5.38 -2.02 3.78
C GLU A 100 -5.39 -1.89 5.30
N ALA A 101 -4.59 -0.97 5.86
CA ALA A 101 -4.52 -0.75 7.30
C ALA A 101 -5.86 -0.29 7.90
N ILE A 102 -6.58 0.61 7.21
CA ILE A 102 -7.91 1.07 7.64
C ILE A 102 -8.90 -0.09 7.65
N LEU A 103 -8.95 -0.89 6.59
CA LEU A 103 -9.86 -2.03 6.51
C LEU A 103 -9.52 -3.10 7.55
N LYS A 104 -8.23 -3.46 7.71
CA LYS A 104 -7.77 -4.40 8.73
C LYS A 104 -8.21 -3.98 10.13
N LYS A 105 -8.05 -2.69 10.47
CA LYS A 105 -8.51 -2.13 11.75
C LYS A 105 -10.02 -2.32 11.94
N LYS A 106 -10.83 -1.96 10.93
CA LYS A 106 -12.30 -2.10 11.00
C LYS A 106 -12.76 -3.54 11.14
N ILE A 107 -12.12 -4.45 10.40
CA ILE A 107 -12.41 -5.89 10.44
C ILE A 107 -12.09 -6.45 11.84
N HIS A 108 -10.95 -6.08 12.41
CA HIS A 108 -10.56 -6.45 13.77
C HIS A 108 -11.52 -5.88 14.82
N GLU A 109 -11.83 -4.58 14.76
CA GLU A 109 -12.78 -3.93 15.68
C GLU A 109 -14.20 -4.52 15.62
N SER A 110 -14.56 -5.17 14.51
CA SER A 110 -15.87 -5.82 14.32
C SER A 110 -15.85 -7.34 14.53
N GLY A 111 -14.69 -7.93 14.86
CA GLY A 111 -14.55 -9.38 15.06
C GLY A 111 -14.76 -10.23 13.81
N LEU A 112 -14.53 -9.66 12.62
CA LEU A 112 -14.74 -10.33 11.33
C LEU A 112 -13.44 -10.93 10.75
N GLU A 113 -12.37 -11.07 11.53
CA GLU A 113 -11.07 -11.52 11.00
C GLU A 113 -11.09 -12.96 10.51
N GLN A 114 -12.07 -13.78 10.88
CA GLN A 114 -12.21 -15.13 10.33
C GLN A 114 -12.99 -15.14 9.00
N LEU A 115 -13.69 -14.06 8.68
CA LEU A 115 -14.60 -13.97 7.53
C LEU A 115 -14.10 -13.02 6.43
N VAL A 116 -13.25 -12.04 6.75
CA VAL A 116 -12.75 -11.05 5.77
C VAL A 116 -11.24 -10.89 5.81
N SER A 117 -10.59 -11.02 4.65
CA SER A 117 -9.15 -10.86 4.46
C SER A 117 -8.88 -9.63 3.59
N VAL A 118 -7.76 -8.96 3.84
CA VAL A 118 -7.36 -7.77 3.08
C VAL A 118 -5.87 -7.80 2.82
N ASP A 119 -5.50 -7.51 1.57
CA ASP A 119 -4.13 -7.35 1.12
C ASP A 119 -3.99 -6.08 0.26
N SER A 120 -2.75 -5.70 -0.07
CA SER A 120 -2.46 -4.60 -1.00
C SER A 120 -1.41 -4.97 -2.04
N CYS A 121 -1.51 -4.34 -3.22
CA CYS A 121 -0.51 -4.44 -4.28
C CYS A 121 -0.44 -3.17 -5.15
N GLY A 122 0.41 -3.20 -6.19
CA GLY A 122 0.66 -2.07 -7.08
C GLY A 122 0.72 -2.41 -8.57
N THR A 123 0.43 -1.41 -9.42
CA THR A 123 0.52 -1.49 -10.89
C THR A 123 1.89 -1.03 -11.41
N GLY A 124 2.98 -1.58 -10.85
CA GLY A 124 4.32 -1.43 -11.41
C GLY A 124 5.10 -0.16 -11.06
N GLY A 125 4.57 0.74 -10.22
CA GLY A 125 5.29 1.94 -9.78
C GLY A 125 5.65 2.92 -10.91
N GLY A 126 4.96 2.86 -12.05
CA GLY A 126 5.25 3.68 -13.23
C GLY A 126 6.02 2.98 -14.35
N ASN A 127 6.35 1.69 -14.19
CA ASN A 127 6.92 0.91 -15.30
C ASN A 127 5.79 0.51 -16.26
N PRO A 128 5.78 0.94 -17.54
CA PRO A 128 4.69 0.62 -18.46
C PRO A 128 4.58 -0.87 -18.81
N ASN A 129 5.65 -1.65 -18.60
CA ASN A 129 5.71 -3.08 -18.90
C ASN A 129 5.70 -3.94 -17.63
N TRP A 130 5.10 -3.46 -16.53
CA TRP A 130 5.11 -4.17 -15.26
C TRP A 130 4.40 -5.53 -15.28
N TYR A 131 3.43 -5.71 -16.18
CA TYR A 131 2.56 -6.89 -16.27
C TYR A 131 3.02 -7.94 -17.30
N VAL A 132 4.05 -7.65 -18.10
CA VAL A 132 4.55 -8.59 -19.12
C VAL A 132 5.49 -9.62 -18.51
N GLU A 133 5.80 -10.68 -19.27
CA GLU A 133 6.80 -11.66 -18.83
C GLU A 133 8.15 -10.99 -18.54
N ASN A 134 8.72 -11.25 -17.36
CA ASN A 134 9.91 -10.58 -16.83
C ASN A 134 9.75 -9.06 -16.61
N GLY A 135 8.52 -8.56 -16.52
CA GLY A 135 8.20 -7.23 -16.03
C GLY A 135 8.62 -7.08 -14.56
N TRP A 136 8.84 -5.83 -14.14
CA TRP A 136 9.28 -5.50 -12.78
C TRP A 136 8.55 -4.26 -12.27
N SER A 137 8.48 -4.12 -10.95
CA SER A 137 7.92 -2.94 -10.27
C SER A 137 9.04 -2.17 -9.57
N TYR A 138 9.03 -0.84 -9.68
CA TYR A 138 10.05 0.02 -9.07
C TYR A 138 10.21 -0.15 -7.56
N HIS A 139 9.15 -0.56 -6.88
CA HIS A 139 9.09 -0.59 -5.43
C HIS A 139 8.90 -1.99 -4.87
N GLU A 140 9.03 -3.05 -5.67
CA GLU A 140 8.88 -4.41 -5.17
C GLU A 140 9.86 -4.70 -4.02
N GLY A 141 9.33 -5.16 -2.88
CA GLY A 141 10.11 -5.42 -1.67
C GLY A 141 10.31 -4.21 -0.75
N ASP A 142 9.97 -2.99 -1.19
CA ASP A 142 10.08 -1.79 -0.36
C ASP A 142 9.01 -1.77 0.73
N ARG A 143 9.35 -1.21 1.90
CA ARG A 143 8.36 -0.91 2.93
C ARG A 143 7.50 0.27 2.49
N ALA A 144 6.24 0.32 2.97
CA ALA A 144 5.38 1.49 2.79
C ALA A 144 6.07 2.82 3.15
N ASP A 145 5.66 3.91 2.50
CA ASP A 145 6.31 5.21 2.62
C ASP A 145 6.32 5.68 4.09
N SER A 146 7.51 5.99 4.60
CA SER A 146 7.72 6.40 5.99
C SER A 146 6.88 7.61 6.43
N ARG A 147 6.58 8.54 5.52
CA ARG A 147 5.74 9.72 5.78
C ARG A 147 4.28 9.29 5.95
N MET A 148 3.80 8.37 5.11
CA MET A 148 2.46 7.81 5.23
C MET A 148 2.33 6.98 6.50
N ILE A 149 3.31 6.13 6.83
CA ILE A 149 3.35 5.38 8.10
C ILE A 149 3.23 6.33 9.29
N ARG A 150 4.01 7.42 9.31
CA ARG A 150 4.00 8.39 10.41
C ARG A 150 2.63 9.04 10.58
N ILE A 151 2.02 9.54 9.50
CA ILE A 151 0.72 10.23 9.57
C ILE A 151 -0.41 9.23 9.88
N ALA A 152 -0.34 8.01 9.37
CA ALA A 152 -1.30 6.96 9.71
C ALA A 152 -1.22 6.58 11.20
N ALA A 153 -0.03 6.55 11.79
CA ALA A 153 0.14 6.30 13.21
C ALA A 153 -0.53 7.36 14.10
N GLU A 154 -0.61 8.62 13.67
CA GLU A 154 -1.38 9.69 14.34
C GLU A 154 -2.87 9.34 14.46
N ARG A 155 -3.38 8.46 13.57
CA ARG A 155 -4.77 7.96 13.55
C ARG A 155 -4.92 6.55 14.14
N ASN A 156 -3.90 6.05 14.83
CA ASN A 156 -3.84 4.67 15.32
C ASN A 156 -4.03 3.64 14.20
N LEU A 157 -3.41 3.88 13.04
CA LEU A 157 -3.35 2.95 11.93
C LEU A 157 -1.92 2.41 11.81
N LYS A 158 -1.78 1.08 11.83
CA LYS A 158 -0.50 0.41 11.62
C LYS A 158 -0.39 0.01 10.15
N ILE A 159 0.52 0.65 9.43
CA ILE A 159 0.89 0.26 8.06
C ILE A 159 2.20 -0.53 8.12
N ASP A 160 2.13 -1.82 7.84
CA ASP A 160 3.26 -2.75 7.80
C ASP A 160 3.41 -3.49 6.46
N SER A 161 2.72 -3.02 5.41
CA SER A 161 2.77 -3.59 4.08
C SER A 161 4.17 -3.51 3.44
N ILE A 162 4.51 -4.57 2.69
CA ILE A 162 5.67 -4.65 1.82
C ILE A 162 5.15 -4.59 0.40
N SER A 163 5.72 -3.68 -0.39
CA SER A 163 5.25 -3.42 -1.73
C SER A 163 5.44 -4.63 -2.64
N ARG A 164 4.40 -4.98 -3.39
CA ARG A 164 4.43 -6.04 -4.39
C ARG A 164 3.65 -5.65 -5.65
N PRO A 165 4.07 -6.09 -6.85
CA PRO A 165 3.25 -5.96 -8.03
C PRO A 165 2.00 -6.86 -7.95
N MET A 166 0.96 -6.47 -8.68
CA MET A 166 -0.19 -7.33 -8.93
C MET A 166 0.20 -8.52 -9.82
N LYS A 167 -0.41 -9.68 -9.56
CA LYS A 167 -0.19 -10.93 -10.31
C LYS A 167 -1.51 -11.46 -10.90
N PRO A 168 -1.48 -12.31 -11.94
CA PRO A 168 -2.70 -12.90 -12.50
C PRO A 168 -3.56 -13.64 -11.47
N ALA A 169 -2.91 -14.36 -10.54
CA ALA A 169 -3.56 -15.08 -9.45
C ALA A 169 -4.37 -14.15 -8.52
N ASP A 170 -4.04 -12.86 -8.44
CA ASP A 170 -4.80 -11.91 -7.64
C ASP A 170 -6.24 -11.74 -8.19
N LEU A 171 -6.43 -11.78 -9.51
CA LEU A 171 -7.77 -11.71 -10.13
C LEU A 171 -8.62 -12.95 -9.84
N GLU A 172 -7.96 -14.08 -9.58
CA GLU A 172 -8.63 -15.34 -9.29
C GLU A 172 -8.98 -15.43 -7.81
N ASN A 173 -8.01 -15.14 -6.93
CA ASN A 173 -8.07 -15.41 -5.50
C ASN A 173 -8.84 -14.35 -4.69
N PHE A 174 -8.93 -13.11 -5.18
CA PHE A 174 -9.66 -12.05 -4.48
C PHE A 174 -11.08 -11.91 -5.01
N ASP A 175 -12.04 -11.70 -4.12
CA ASP A 175 -13.45 -11.50 -4.46
C ASP A 175 -13.71 -10.08 -4.96
N LEU A 176 -12.98 -9.12 -4.41
CA LEU A 176 -13.12 -7.71 -4.71
C LEU A 176 -11.76 -7.03 -4.82
N ILE A 177 -11.53 -6.31 -5.91
CA ILE A 177 -10.31 -5.55 -6.15
C ILE A 177 -10.67 -4.07 -6.19
N VAL A 178 -10.15 -3.28 -5.26
CA VAL A 178 -10.42 -1.85 -5.15
C VAL A 178 -9.22 -1.02 -5.57
N VAL A 179 -9.39 -0.23 -6.63
CA VAL A 179 -8.36 0.65 -7.20
C VAL A 179 -8.56 2.10 -6.71
N MET A 180 -7.46 2.86 -6.60
CA MET A 180 -7.49 4.20 -6.00
C MET A 180 -7.97 5.30 -6.97
N ASP A 181 -7.67 5.16 -8.26
CA ASP A 181 -7.98 6.13 -9.30
C ASP A 181 -8.30 5.43 -10.64
N ALA A 182 -8.66 6.24 -11.65
CA ALA A 182 -9.00 5.74 -12.98
C ALA A 182 -7.79 5.20 -13.77
N GLU A 183 -6.58 5.67 -13.46
CA GLU A 183 -5.36 5.20 -14.12
C GLU A 183 -5.02 3.79 -13.63
N ASN A 184 -5.10 3.53 -12.32
CA ASN A 184 -4.93 2.21 -11.74
C ASN A 184 -5.97 1.23 -12.28
N GLU A 185 -7.23 1.67 -12.44
CA GLU A 185 -8.26 0.87 -13.10
C GLU A 185 -7.84 0.49 -14.53
N SER A 186 -7.40 1.47 -15.33
CA SER A 186 -6.95 1.26 -16.71
C SER A 186 -5.77 0.28 -16.78
N GLU A 187 -4.78 0.46 -15.91
CA GLU A 187 -3.59 -0.41 -15.85
C GLU A 187 -3.94 -1.84 -15.47
N VAL A 188 -4.83 -2.06 -14.50
CA VAL A 188 -5.29 -3.41 -14.14
C VAL A 188 -6.04 -4.05 -15.32
N GLN A 189 -6.89 -3.30 -16.03
CA GLN A 189 -7.61 -3.83 -17.20
C GLN A 189 -6.67 -4.18 -18.36
N LYS A 190 -5.62 -3.38 -18.59
CA LYS A 190 -4.57 -3.67 -19.58
C LYS A 190 -3.80 -4.95 -19.22
N ALA A 191 -3.35 -5.05 -17.97
CA ALA A 191 -2.65 -6.24 -17.48
C ALA A 191 -3.50 -7.49 -17.59
N ALA A 192 -4.77 -7.42 -17.17
CA ALA A 192 -5.74 -8.51 -17.28
C ALA A 192 -5.95 -8.95 -18.75
N SER A 193 -6.06 -8.00 -19.68
CA SER A 193 -6.19 -8.29 -21.11
C SER A 193 -4.96 -9.01 -21.67
N TYR A 194 -3.76 -8.62 -21.24
CA TYR A 194 -2.51 -9.26 -21.62
C TYR A 194 -2.41 -10.69 -21.08
N TRP A 195 -2.78 -10.93 -19.82
CA TRP A 195 -2.73 -12.27 -19.22
C TRP A 195 -3.76 -13.24 -19.82
N GLY A 196 -4.81 -12.73 -20.47
CA GLY A 196 -5.73 -13.51 -21.30
C GLY A 196 -7.20 -13.24 -21.03
N LYS A 197 -8.07 -13.77 -21.90
CA LYS A 197 -9.52 -13.50 -21.89
C LYS A 197 -10.18 -13.79 -20.54
N LYS A 198 -9.78 -14.87 -19.85
CA LYS A 198 -10.30 -15.23 -18.52
C LYS A 198 -10.08 -14.08 -17.52
N TYR A 199 -8.88 -13.53 -17.47
CA TYR A 199 -8.51 -12.48 -16.54
C TYR A 199 -9.19 -11.16 -16.89
N ALA A 200 -9.35 -10.85 -18.18
CA ALA A 200 -10.10 -9.68 -18.63
C ALA A 200 -11.56 -9.70 -18.15
N GLU A 201 -12.24 -10.85 -18.23
CA GLU A 201 -13.60 -10.97 -17.70
C GLU A 201 -13.65 -10.87 -16.18
N LEU A 202 -12.70 -11.51 -15.47
CA LEU A 202 -12.58 -11.36 -14.01
C LEU A 202 -12.38 -9.90 -13.61
N ALA A 203 -11.50 -9.17 -14.30
CA ALA A 203 -11.22 -7.76 -14.01
C ALA A 203 -12.46 -6.87 -14.22
N LYS A 204 -13.27 -7.10 -15.25
CA LYS A 204 -14.52 -6.35 -15.48
C LYS A 204 -15.52 -6.48 -14.34
N HIS A 205 -15.58 -7.65 -13.69
CA HIS A 205 -16.54 -7.91 -12.62
C HIS A 205 -16.02 -7.57 -11.23
N LYS A 206 -14.73 -7.77 -10.98
CA LYS A 206 -14.13 -7.66 -9.65
C LYS A 206 -13.47 -6.31 -9.36
N VAL A 207 -13.02 -5.57 -10.39
CA VAL A 207 -12.30 -4.30 -10.21
C VAL A 207 -13.29 -3.15 -10.08
N GLN A 208 -13.18 -2.38 -8.99
CA GLN A 208 -14.01 -1.22 -8.72
C GLN A 208 -13.17 -0.09 -8.13
N ARG A 209 -13.49 1.17 -8.43
CA ARG A 209 -12.83 2.31 -7.76
C ARG A 209 -13.28 2.40 -6.31
N ILE A 210 -12.34 2.64 -5.39
CA ILE A 210 -12.64 2.78 -3.97
C ILE A 210 -13.60 3.95 -3.68
N THR A 211 -13.55 5.00 -4.50
CA THR A 211 -14.42 6.19 -4.39
C THR A 211 -15.91 5.90 -4.60
N LYS A 212 -16.26 4.77 -5.23
CA LYS A 212 -17.65 4.27 -5.30
C LYS A 212 -18.27 4.05 -3.92
N TYR A 213 -17.44 3.80 -2.91
CA TYR A 213 -17.87 3.51 -1.55
C TYR A 213 -17.83 4.74 -0.62
N CYS A 214 -17.48 5.92 -1.12
CA CYS A 214 -17.50 7.15 -0.33
C CYS A 214 -18.94 7.50 0.10
N LYS A 215 -19.21 7.53 1.40
CA LYS A 215 -20.52 7.94 1.96
C LYS A 215 -20.77 9.44 1.87
N ARG A 216 -19.70 10.24 1.95
CA ARG A 216 -19.75 11.71 1.92
C ARG A 216 -19.02 12.17 0.67
N SER A 217 -19.60 11.82 -0.47
CA SER A 217 -19.06 12.10 -1.80
C SER A 217 -19.31 13.56 -2.17
N GLY A 218 -18.47 14.46 -1.65
CA GLY A 218 -18.39 15.86 -2.11
C GLY A 218 -17.83 15.98 -3.53
N GLY A 219 -18.24 15.10 -4.46
CA GLY A 219 -17.73 15.03 -5.84
C GLY A 219 -16.35 14.37 -5.98
N VAL A 220 -15.83 13.68 -4.96
CA VAL A 220 -14.52 13.02 -5.04
C VAL A 220 -14.59 11.81 -5.97
N THR A 221 -13.94 11.90 -7.12
CA THR A 221 -13.91 10.84 -8.14
C THR A 221 -12.71 9.91 -8.01
N GLU A 222 -11.62 10.38 -7.39
CA GLU A 222 -10.35 9.66 -7.27
C GLU A 222 -9.63 9.98 -5.95
N VAL A 223 -8.74 9.07 -5.53
CA VAL A 223 -7.82 9.31 -4.40
C VAL A 223 -6.50 9.87 -4.94
N PRO A 224 -6.19 11.16 -4.70
CA PRO A 224 -5.03 11.81 -5.31
C PRO A 224 -3.73 11.17 -4.83
N ASP A 225 -2.71 11.11 -5.70
CA ASP A 225 -1.39 10.61 -5.30
C ASP A 225 -0.68 11.64 -4.39
N PRO A 226 -0.35 11.27 -3.13
CA PRO A 226 0.30 12.20 -2.22
C PRO A 226 1.83 12.25 -2.41
N TRP A 227 2.43 11.46 -3.30
CA TRP A 227 3.88 11.26 -3.34
C TRP A 227 4.70 12.55 -3.44
N TYR A 228 4.27 13.47 -4.29
CA TYR A 228 4.96 14.74 -4.59
C TYR A 228 4.53 15.91 -3.69
N ASN A 229 3.49 15.72 -2.88
CA ASN A 229 2.85 16.79 -2.12
C ASN A 229 3.04 16.50 -0.63
N GLY A 230 3.46 17.48 0.18
CA GLY A 230 3.83 17.27 1.59
C GLY A 230 2.72 16.65 2.49
N GLY A 231 2.94 16.64 3.80
CA GLY A 231 2.09 15.88 4.75
C GLY A 231 0.58 16.15 4.69
N ASP A 232 0.14 17.34 4.30
CA ASP A 232 -1.28 17.67 4.19
C ASP A 232 -1.99 16.88 3.06
N SER A 233 -1.26 16.54 2.00
CA SER A 233 -1.79 15.69 0.93
C SER A 233 -2.06 14.27 1.43
N MET A 234 -1.16 13.73 2.25
CA MET A 234 -1.30 12.40 2.86
C MET A 234 -2.46 12.37 3.86
N ARG A 235 -2.64 13.42 4.66
CA ARG A 235 -3.80 13.55 5.54
C ARG A 235 -5.11 13.54 4.77
N ARG A 236 -5.19 14.30 3.68
CA ARG A 236 -6.36 14.32 2.79
C ARG A 236 -6.63 12.95 2.16
N VAL A 237 -5.59 12.23 1.75
CA VAL A 237 -5.72 10.86 1.25
C VAL A 237 -6.33 9.96 2.32
N LEU A 238 -5.83 10.02 3.57
CA LEU A 238 -6.41 9.25 4.67
C LEU A 238 -7.87 9.64 4.95
N ASP A 239 -8.24 10.92 4.87
CA ASP A 239 -9.64 11.35 5.06
C ASP A 239 -10.57 10.73 4.01
N ILE A 240 -10.14 10.70 2.75
CA ILE A 240 -10.91 10.08 1.66
C ILE A 240 -10.97 8.56 1.86
N LEU A 241 -9.84 7.93 2.19
CA LEU A 241 -9.76 6.48 2.38
C LEU A 241 -10.59 6.03 3.57
N GLU A 242 -10.60 6.75 4.69
CA GLU A 242 -11.43 6.43 5.84
C GLU A 242 -12.92 6.47 5.47
N ASN A 243 -13.34 7.52 4.76
CA ASN A 243 -14.73 7.63 4.31
C ASN A 243 -15.14 6.54 3.33
N ALA A 244 -14.25 6.18 2.40
CA ALA A 244 -14.49 5.13 1.42
C ALA A 244 -14.49 3.74 2.07
N CYS A 245 -13.54 3.49 2.97
CA CYS A 245 -13.43 2.22 3.69
C CYS A 245 -14.62 2.01 4.64
N ASP A 246 -15.21 3.08 5.20
CA ASP A 246 -16.46 3.00 5.96
C ASP A 246 -17.60 2.42 5.11
N GLY A 247 -17.78 2.89 3.88
CA GLY A 247 -18.85 2.40 3.00
C GLY A 247 -18.53 1.02 2.43
N LEU A 248 -17.27 0.77 2.12
CA LEU A 248 -16.81 -0.52 1.61
C LEU A 248 -17.01 -1.62 2.67
N PHE A 249 -16.60 -1.35 3.92
CA PHE A 249 -16.77 -2.28 5.02
C PHE A 249 -18.25 -2.62 5.27
N GLU A 250 -19.14 -1.63 5.23
CA GLU A 250 -20.58 -1.88 5.36
C GLU A 250 -21.14 -2.73 4.21
N ALA A 251 -20.73 -2.45 2.97
CA ALA A 251 -21.16 -3.22 1.82
C ALA A 251 -20.73 -4.70 1.94
N VAL A 252 -19.48 -4.94 2.32
CA VAL A 252 -18.94 -6.30 2.52
C VAL A 252 -19.63 -7.00 3.68
N ARG A 253 -19.82 -6.31 4.82
CA ARG A 253 -20.55 -6.88 5.97
C ARG A 253 -21.97 -7.30 5.58
N ASN A 254 -22.68 -6.46 4.84
CA ASN A 254 -24.03 -6.76 4.37
C ASN A 254 -24.04 -7.97 3.42
N GLN A 255 -23.03 -8.09 2.55
CA GLN A 255 -22.89 -9.22 1.64
C GLN A 255 -22.66 -10.54 2.39
N ILE A 256 -21.81 -10.53 3.41
CA ILE A 256 -21.55 -11.71 4.26
C ILE A 256 -22.81 -12.12 5.02
N SER A 257 -23.49 -11.17 5.67
CA SER A 257 -24.75 -11.47 6.38
C SER A 257 -25.86 -11.97 5.45
N GLN A 258 -25.85 -11.61 4.16
CA GLN A 258 -26.79 -12.16 3.18
C GLN A 258 -26.41 -13.58 2.73
N ALA A 259 -25.11 -13.88 2.64
CA ALA A 259 -24.62 -15.21 2.32
C ALA A 259 -24.93 -16.22 3.44
N GLU A 260 -24.86 -15.81 4.72
CA GLU A 260 -25.21 -16.64 5.87
C GLU A 260 -26.72 -16.95 5.99
N ARG A 261 -27.57 -16.14 5.35
CA ARG A 261 -29.04 -16.32 5.39
C ARG A 261 -29.58 -17.21 4.28
N LYS A 262 -28.76 -17.55 3.28
CA LYS A 262 -29.13 -18.40 2.14
C LYS A 262 -28.67 -19.82 2.36
#